data_AF-A0A6P5ADP6-F1
#
_entry.id   AF-A0A6P5ADP6-F1
#
_cell.length_a   1.000
_cell.length_b   1.000
_cell.length_c   1.000
_cell.angle_alpha   90.00
_cell.angle_beta   90.00
_cell.angle_gamma   90.00
#
_symmetry.space_group_name_H-M   'P 1'
#
loop_
_entity.id
_entity.type
_entity.pdbx_description
1 polymer ?
#
loop_
_entity_poly.entity_id
_entity_poly.type
_entity_poly.pdbx_seq_one_letter_code
_entity_poly.pdbx_strand_id
1 'polypeptide(L)'
;MSSLLSAPCLHVFPRRLAPVIGAVFRSSSSQKRSVDLPDFNTDVDVHTHRLKRPERPPPSPARHRWVGLEGLRERTELQSSPMIFSLLPLLGGAPELNPQFRYLAAGGSALGKKVLDRCNLTVLLEPGQEDLPDFLTQHRVSVVASLPCYSAKNVNMQRGKGVFDKSIQALLLLNQRGYGKPGTGLELDLVYNPLGGFLPPPQHELEDKYRQELWDTFGIEFNKLYTVTNMPIKRFADFLYRRNELQDYMNLLVGNFNPMSVKGLMCRNLLSVNWDGRLYDCDFNQQLDLTIPRTRLGLSAKKPTKEGPSAMHPDLKTKGLSVYDITSTDDLLGSRVVTDNHCYGCTAGMGSS
;
A
#
# COMPACT_ATOMS: atom_id res chain seq x y z
N MET A 1 -61.89 -26.10 -28.26
CA MET A 1 -61.43 -25.15 -29.29
C MET A 1 -59.98 -24.82 -28.98
N SER A 2 -59.09 -25.30 -29.84
CA SER A 2 -57.76 -24.80 -30.21
C SER A 2 -56.93 -24.10 -29.12
N SER A 3 -55.88 -24.74 -28.56
CA SER A 3 -54.55 -25.02 -29.16
C SER A 3 -53.54 -23.91 -28.86
N LEU A 4 -52.25 -24.12 -28.56
CA LEU A 4 -51.37 -25.29 -28.48
C LEU A 4 -50.00 -24.78 -27.96
N LEU A 5 -49.33 -25.62 -27.16
CA LEU A 5 -47.88 -25.96 -27.12
C LEU A 5 -46.84 -24.86 -26.78
N SER A 6 -46.04 -24.93 -25.71
CA SER A 6 -45.08 -25.96 -25.22
C SER A 6 -43.75 -26.04 -25.97
N ALA A 7 -42.66 -25.71 -25.26
CA ALA A 7 -41.33 -26.38 -25.02
C ALA A 7 -40.76 -27.40 -26.07
N PRO A 8 -39.54 -28.00 -25.94
CA PRO A 8 -38.46 -27.90 -24.93
C PRO A 8 -36.99 -27.99 -25.50
N CYS A 9 -36.01 -28.11 -24.60
CA CYS A 9 -34.60 -28.48 -24.79
C CYS A 9 -34.36 -29.93 -25.27
N LEU A 10 -33.31 -30.18 -26.08
CA LEU A 10 -32.08 -30.98 -25.76
C LEU A 10 -31.29 -31.49 -26.99
N HIS A 11 -29.96 -31.40 -26.85
CA HIS A 11 -28.82 -32.19 -27.39
C HIS A 11 -28.57 -32.40 -28.90
N VAL A 12 -27.31 -32.14 -29.31
CA VAL A 12 -26.30 -33.10 -29.85
C VAL A 12 -25.02 -32.36 -30.31
N PHE A 13 -23.84 -32.73 -29.78
CA PHE A 13 -22.50 -32.60 -30.42
C PHE A 13 -22.19 -33.97 -31.09
N PRO A 14 -21.22 -34.18 -32.03
CA PRO A 14 -19.94 -33.45 -32.23
C PRO A 14 -19.42 -33.31 -33.70
N ARG A 15 -18.38 -32.49 -33.94
CA ARG A 15 -17.07 -32.87 -34.56
C ARG A 15 -16.26 -31.64 -35.02
N ARG A 16 -14.94 -31.79 -34.89
CA ARG A 16 -13.83 -30.85 -35.15
C ARG A 16 -13.68 -30.48 -36.63
N LEU A 17 -13.16 -29.28 -36.93
CA LEU A 17 -11.95 -29.04 -37.74
C LEU A 17 -11.50 -27.57 -37.62
N ALA A 18 -10.20 -27.34 -37.85
CA ALA A 18 -9.40 -26.20 -37.39
C ALA A 18 -9.36 -25.00 -38.39
N PRO A 19 -8.34 -24.10 -38.37
CA PRO A 19 -8.47 -22.67 -38.13
C PRO A 19 -8.34 -21.80 -39.40
N VAL A 20 -8.77 -20.54 -39.37
CA VAL A 20 -8.40 -19.57 -40.41
C VAL A 20 -7.90 -18.26 -39.81
N ILE A 21 -6.71 -17.91 -40.27
CA ILE A 21 -5.89 -16.73 -40.00
C ILE A 21 -6.42 -15.53 -40.79
N GLY A 22 -6.43 -14.35 -40.15
CA GLY A 22 -5.96 -13.07 -40.70
C GLY A 22 -6.80 -12.33 -41.76
N ALA A 23 -7.30 -11.15 -41.37
CA ALA A 23 -7.29 -9.92 -42.20
C ALA A 23 -7.74 -8.74 -41.31
N VAL A 24 -6.82 -7.95 -40.76
CA VAL A 24 -6.56 -6.55 -41.15
C VAL A 24 -7.77 -5.86 -41.80
N PHE A 25 -8.48 -5.06 -41.01
CA PHE A 25 -9.21 -3.91 -41.52
C PHE A 25 -8.62 -2.64 -40.90
N ARG A 26 -7.94 -1.86 -41.75
CA ARG A 26 -7.70 -0.44 -41.54
C ARG A 26 -9.05 0.27 -41.72
N SER A 27 -9.49 1.03 -40.72
CA SER A 27 -10.37 2.17 -40.96
C SER A 27 -9.64 3.46 -40.61
N SER A 28 -9.81 4.41 -41.51
CA SER A 28 -9.11 5.68 -41.60
C SER A 28 -9.68 6.75 -40.66
N SER A 29 -8.76 7.59 -40.18
CA SER A 29 -8.92 9.00 -39.81
C SER A 29 -9.92 9.38 -38.71
N SER A 30 -9.40 9.47 -37.49
CA SER A 30 -9.70 10.56 -36.57
C SER A 30 -8.37 11.06 -36.01
N GLN A 31 -8.11 12.37 -36.14
CA GLN A 31 -6.87 13.05 -35.78
C GLN A 31 -6.44 12.73 -34.34
N LYS A 32 -5.38 11.95 -34.15
CA LYS A 32 -4.64 11.94 -32.88
C LYS A 32 -3.79 13.21 -32.83
N ARG A 33 -4.21 14.21 -32.06
CA ARG A 33 -3.28 15.21 -31.52
C ARG A 33 -2.28 14.47 -30.65
N SER A 34 -1.00 14.48 -31.02
CA SER A 34 0.08 14.16 -30.10
C SER A 34 0.08 15.26 -29.04
N VAL A 35 -0.31 14.92 -27.81
CA VAL A 35 -0.08 15.79 -26.66
C VAL A 35 1.34 15.50 -26.21
N ASP A 36 2.27 16.37 -26.59
CA ASP A 36 3.57 16.44 -25.92
C ASP A 36 3.31 16.83 -24.47
N LEU A 37 3.52 15.88 -23.55
CA LEU A 37 3.48 16.15 -22.12
C LEU A 37 4.77 16.91 -21.75
N PRO A 38 4.69 18.04 -21.03
CA PRO A 38 5.89 18.80 -20.70
C PRO A 38 6.79 18.03 -19.70
N ASP A 39 8.11 18.12 -19.90
CA ASP A 39 9.12 17.61 -18.98
C ASP A 39 9.27 18.56 -17.78
N PHE A 40 8.86 18.10 -16.59
CA PHE A 40 8.94 18.86 -15.35
C PHE A 40 9.96 18.24 -14.40
N ASN A 41 11.25 18.27 -14.77
CA ASN A 41 12.34 18.07 -13.84
C ASN A 41 12.41 19.27 -12.89
N THR A 42 12.45 19.04 -11.57
CA THR A 42 12.73 20.10 -10.59
C THR A 42 13.72 19.56 -9.57
N ASP A 43 14.87 20.23 -9.47
CA ASP A 43 15.94 19.91 -8.54
C ASP A 43 15.54 20.19 -7.09
N VAL A 44 16.08 19.40 -6.16
CA VAL A 44 15.87 19.54 -4.71
C VAL A 44 17.21 19.78 -4.05
N ASP A 45 17.37 20.97 -3.46
CA ASP A 45 18.55 21.36 -2.70
C ASP A 45 18.39 20.94 -1.22
N VAL A 46 19.31 20.10 -0.75
CA VAL A 46 19.44 19.67 0.65
C VAL A 46 20.90 19.68 1.07
N HIS A 47 21.59 20.80 0.84
CA HIS A 47 22.84 21.09 1.53
C HIS A 47 22.61 21.14 3.04
N THR A 48 22.94 20.09 3.81
CA THR A 48 23.42 20.33 5.20
C THR A 48 24.40 19.33 5.80
N HIS A 49 24.50 18.04 5.44
CA HIS A 49 25.41 17.15 6.21
C HIS A 49 26.14 16.09 5.36
N ARG A 50 27.48 16.07 5.48
CA ARG A 50 28.40 15.14 4.78
C ARG A 50 28.88 14.06 5.75
N LEU A 51 28.84 12.79 5.35
CA LEU A 51 29.45 11.68 6.09
C LEU A 51 30.57 11.02 5.27
N LYS A 52 31.61 10.53 5.97
CA LYS A 52 32.81 9.91 5.37
C LYS A 52 32.68 8.38 5.38
N ARG A 53 33.19 7.74 4.33
CA ARG A 53 33.20 6.29 4.07
C ARG A 53 33.98 5.53 5.16
N PRO A 54 33.44 4.47 5.80
CA PRO A 54 34.22 3.59 6.67
C PRO A 54 34.94 2.49 5.88
N GLU A 55 35.99 1.94 6.50
CA GLU A 55 36.77 0.83 5.94
C GLU A 55 36.03 -0.51 6.01
N ARG A 56 36.35 -1.36 5.04
CA ARG A 56 35.67 -2.64 4.81
C ARG A 56 36.16 -3.68 5.83
N PRO A 57 35.29 -4.27 6.66
CA PRO A 57 35.75 -5.26 7.63
C PRO A 57 36.21 -6.56 6.93
N PRO A 58 37.18 -7.29 7.53
CA PRO A 58 37.67 -8.54 7.00
C PRO A 58 36.61 -9.66 7.10
N PRO A 59 36.66 -10.67 6.22
CA PRO A 59 35.64 -11.72 6.14
C PRO A 59 35.72 -12.66 7.35
N SER A 60 34.68 -12.66 8.20
CA SER A 60 34.56 -13.59 9.35
C SER A 60 33.91 -14.94 8.95
N PRO A 61 34.33 -16.09 9.54
CA PRO A 61 33.78 -17.41 9.21
C PRO A 61 32.46 -17.78 9.91
N ALA A 62 31.94 -16.95 10.82
CA ALA A 62 30.64 -17.18 11.45
C ALA A 62 29.58 -16.27 10.81
N ARG A 63 28.71 -16.88 10.00
CA ARG A 63 27.71 -16.20 9.16
C ARG A 63 26.59 -15.59 10.02
N HIS A 64 26.50 -14.26 10.08
CA HIS A 64 25.27 -13.58 10.49
C HIS A 64 24.23 -13.74 9.37
N ARG A 65 23.27 -14.64 9.58
CA ARG A 65 22.04 -14.75 8.79
C ARG A 65 21.24 -13.46 9.03
N TRP A 66 20.61 -12.87 8.00
CA TRP A 66 19.67 -11.78 8.28
C TRP A 66 18.40 -12.36 8.90
N VAL A 67 18.13 -11.98 10.15
CA VAL A 67 17.04 -12.53 10.98
C VAL A 67 15.92 -11.50 11.24
N GLY A 68 15.72 -10.56 10.31
CA GLY A 68 14.78 -9.45 10.51
C GLY A 68 15.38 -8.35 11.40
N LEU A 69 14.75 -8.04 12.53
CA LEU A 69 15.22 -6.98 13.44
C LEU A 69 16.56 -7.27 14.10
N GLU A 70 17.00 -8.53 14.27
CA GLU A 70 18.35 -8.79 14.79
C GLU A 70 19.42 -8.24 13.84
N GLY A 71 19.22 -8.44 12.54
CA GLY A 71 20.06 -7.84 11.50
C GLY A 71 19.77 -6.35 11.23
N LEU A 72 18.64 -5.80 11.70
CA LEU A 72 18.37 -4.36 11.72
C LEU A 72 19.03 -3.69 12.93
N ARG A 73 19.00 -4.36 14.09
CA ARG A 73 19.54 -3.94 15.38
C ARG A 73 21.06 -3.96 15.35
N GLU A 74 21.70 -5.03 14.87
CA GLU A 74 23.15 -5.05 14.66
C GLU A 74 23.62 -3.89 13.75
N ARG A 75 22.85 -3.58 12.70
CA ARG A 75 23.18 -2.48 11.78
C ARG A 75 22.88 -1.08 12.33
N THR A 76 21.91 -0.96 13.22
CA THR A 76 21.53 0.32 13.85
C THR A 76 22.31 0.59 15.14
N GLU A 77 22.80 -0.44 15.84
CA GLU A 77 23.71 -0.31 16.99
C GLU A 77 25.16 0.01 16.54
N LEU A 78 25.61 -0.48 15.37
CA LEU A 78 26.94 -0.18 14.82
C LEU A 78 27.05 1.19 14.13
N GLN A 79 25.94 1.88 13.91
CA GLN A 79 25.93 3.23 13.32
C GLN A 79 25.15 4.17 14.21
N SER A 80 25.85 5.12 14.83
CA SER A 80 25.31 6.32 15.47
C SER A 80 24.65 7.28 14.46
N SER A 81 24.10 6.76 13.36
CA SER A 81 23.52 7.53 12.27
C SER A 81 22.00 7.38 12.33
N PRO A 82 21.24 8.49 12.33
CA PRO A 82 19.81 8.44 12.50
C PRO A 82 19.17 7.79 11.27
N MET A 83 18.77 6.53 11.36
CA MET A 83 17.81 5.95 10.41
C MET A 83 16.52 6.75 10.52
N ILE A 84 16.28 7.67 9.59
CA ILE A 84 15.07 8.51 9.54
C ILE A 84 13.93 7.66 8.96
N PHE A 85 13.42 6.71 9.74
CA PHE A 85 12.06 6.21 9.54
C PHE A 85 11.19 6.94 10.56
N SER A 86 10.49 8.00 10.14
CA SER A 86 9.48 8.63 11.00
C SER A 86 8.19 7.81 11.08
N LEU A 87 8.07 6.73 10.30
CA LEU A 87 6.87 5.91 10.19
C LEU A 87 7.26 4.50 9.73
N LEU A 88 6.98 3.48 10.54
CA LEU A 88 7.02 2.07 10.10
C LEU A 88 5.58 1.59 9.89
N PRO A 89 5.01 1.72 8.68
CA PRO A 89 3.70 1.17 8.41
C PRO A 89 3.81 -0.35 8.32
N LEU A 90 3.18 -1.07 9.25
CA LEU A 90 3.02 -2.52 9.13
C LEU A 90 1.85 -2.77 8.17
N LEU A 91 2.19 -3.02 6.91
CA LEU A 91 1.20 -3.15 5.84
C LEU A 91 0.79 -4.61 5.64
N GLY A 92 -0.52 -4.82 5.50
CA GLY A 92 -1.13 -6.13 5.27
C GLY A 92 -2.65 -6.03 5.39
N GLY A 93 -3.37 -7.12 5.12
CA GLY A 93 -4.81 -7.17 5.37
C GLY A 93 -5.18 -7.22 6.87
N ALA A 94 -4.25 -7.65 7.71
CA ALA A 94 -4.31 -7.77 9.17
C ALA A 94 -2.85 -7.97 9.66
N PRO A 95 -2.00 -6.92 9.66
CA PRO A 95 -0.60 -7.02 10.06
C PRO A 95 -0.41 -7.64 11.46
N GLU A 96 -1.38 -7.45 12.35
CA GLU A 96 -1.38 -7.87 13.75
C GLU A 96 -1.44 -9.39 13.93
N LEU A 97 -1.90 -10.11 12.90
CA LEU A 97 -1.87 -11.57 12.86
C LEU A 97 -0.49 -12.13 12.48
N ASN A 98 0.45 -11.29 12.05
CA ASN A 98 1.82 -11.72 11.78
C ASN A 98 2.54 -11.98 13.13
N PRO A 99 3.16 -13.16 13.35
CA PRO A 99 3.91 -13.44 14.58
C PRO A 99 5.01 -12.42 14.90
N GLN A 100 5.53 -11.71 13.89
CA GLN A 100 6.58 -10.70 14.05
C GLN A 100 6.03 -9.29 14.31
N PHE A 101 4.71 -9.08 14.27
CA PHE A 101 4.08 -7.77 14.45
C PHE A 101 4.49 -7.12 15.76
N ARG A 102 4.28 -7.81 16.88
CA ARG A 102 4.56 -7.28 18.22
C ARG A 102 6.05 -6.97 18.39
N TYR A 103 6.89 -7.84 17.87
CA TYR A 103 8.34 -7.63 17.87
C TYR A 103 8.77 -6.39 17.07
N LEU A 104 8.18 -6.16 15.89
CA LEU A 104 8.41 -4.97 15.05
C LEU A 104 7.88 -3.69 15.69
N ALA A 105 6.66 -3.72 16.22
CA ALA A 105 6.06 -2.56 16.85
C ALA A 105 6.82 -2.16 18.13
N ALA A 106 7.14 -3.13 19.00
CA ALA A 106 7.90 -2.88 20.21
C ALA A 106 9.32 -2.39 19.89
N GLY A 107 10.00 -3.02 18.92
CA GLY A 107 11.33 -2.62 18.48
C GLY A 107 11.37 -1.21 17.89
N GLY A 108 10.42 -0.86 17.02
CA GLY A 108 10.30 0.49 16.46
C GLY A 108 10.07 1.55 17.54
N SER A 109 9.16 1.26 18.47
CA SER A 109 8.85 2.12 19.62
C SER A 109 10.08 2.32 20.53
N ALA A 110 10.82 1.24 20.85
CA ALA A 110 12.04 1.29 21.65
C ALA A 110 13.18 2.10 20.98
N LEU A 111 13.19 2.17 19.65
CA LEU A 111 14.12 3.02 18.86
C LEU A 111 13.66 4.49 18.78
N GLY A 112 12.61 4.87 19.51
CA GLY A 112 12.03 6.22 19.48
C GLY A 112 11.36 6.56 18.15
N LYS A 113 10.99 5.56 17.34
CA LYS A 113 10.30 5.76 16.07
C LYS A 113 8.79 5.73 16.29
N LYS A 114 8.07 6.55 15.53
CA LYS A 114 6.61 6.46 15.46
C LYS A 114 6.23 5.25 14.62
N VAL A 115 5.52 4.32 15.24
CA VAL A 115 5.03 3.10 14.59
C VAL A 115 3.59 3.33 14.18
N LEU A 116 3.24 2.94 12.95
CA LEU A 116 1.88 3.02 12.45
C LEU A 116 1.37 1.61 12.13
N ASP A 117 0.23 1.29 12.70
CA ASP A 117 -0.51 0.08 12.40
C ASP A 117 -1.66 0.39 11.46
N ARG A 118 -1.62 -0.18 10.24
CA ARG A 118 -2.76 -0.15 9.32
C ARG A 118 -3.75 -1.22 9.74
N CYS A 119 -4.45 -0.91 10.82
CA CYS A 119 -5.21 -1.88 11.60
C CYS A 119 -6.43 -2.39 10.84
N ASN A 120 -6.64 -3.70 10.92
CA ASN A 120 -7.93 -4.30 10.61
C ASN A 120 -8.73 -4.42 11.91
N LEU A 121 -9.69 -3.50 12.09
CA LEU A 121 -10.45 -3.36 13.33
C LEU A 121 -11.00 -4.68 13.89
N THR A 122 -11.45 -5.60 13.04
CA THR A 122 -12.04 -6.85 13.54
C THR A 122 -11.02 -7.77 14.21
N VAL A 123 -9.72 -7.62 13.93
CA VAL A 123 -8.64 -8.43 14.52
C VAL A 123 -8.51 -8.19 16.02
N LEU A 124 -8.86 -7.00 16.51
CA LEU A 124 -8.86 -6.66 17.94
C LEU A 124 -9.85 -7.51 18.76
N LEU A 125 -10.75 -8.24 18.08
CA LEU A 125 -11.78 -9.10 18.69
C LEU A 125 -11.58 -10.58 18.35
N GLU A 126 -10.51 -10.94 17.64
CA GLU A 126 -10.22 -12.32 17.30
C GLU A 126 -9.58 -13.06 18.50
N PRO A 127 -9.83 -14.37 18.67
CA PRO A 127 -9.24 -15.14 19.75
C PRO A 127 -7.70 -15.09 19.73
N GLY A 128 -7.08 -14.85 20.88
CA GLY A 128 -5.63 -14.69 21.01
C GLY A 128 -5.11 -13.28 20.71
N GLN A 129 -5.99 -12.30 20.48
CA GLN A 129 -5.66 -10.88 20.33
C GLN A 129 -6.28 -10.02 21.43
N GLU A 130 -6.72 -10.61 22.53
CA GLU A 130 -7.39 -9.91 23.64
C GLU A 130 -6.51 -8.82 24.27
N ASP A 131 -5.19 -9.03 24.28
CA ASP A 131 -4.18 -8.09 24.80
C ASP A 131 -3.69 -7.08 23.74
N LEU A 132 -4.10 -7.21 22.47
CA LEU A 132 -3.62 -6.37 21.37
C LEU A 132 -3.88 -4.87 21.60
N PRO A 133 -5.08 -4.42 22.01
CA PRO A 133 -5.33 -3.00 22.26
C PRO A 133 -4.40 -2.41 23.35
N ASP A 134 -4.12 -3.18 24.40
CA ASP A 134 -3.24 -2.76 25.50
C ASP A 134 -1.78 -2.71 25.03
N PHE A 135 -1.36 -3.69 24.23
CA PHE A 135 -0.05 -3.71 23.58
C PHE A 135 0.17 -2.47 22.68
N LEU A 136 -0.80 -2.14 21.82
CA LEU A 136 -0.72 -0.96 20.95
C LEU A 136 -0.58 0.32 21.80
N THR A 137 -1.36 0.41 22.88
CA THR A 137 -1.33 1.54 23.82
C THR A 137 0.02 1.67 24.51
N GLN A 138 0.55 0.56 25.05
CA GLN A 138 1.84 0.50 25.75
C GLN A 138 2.99 1.01 24.87
N HIS A 139 2.96 0.65 23.58
CA HIS A 139 3.99 1.06 22.62
C HIS A 139 3.65 2.34 21.86
N ARG A 140 2.54 3.01 22.19
CA ARG A 140 2.03 4.24 21.57
C ARG A 140 1.98 4.13 20.03
N VAL A 141 1.52 2.99 19.54
CA VAL A 141 1.37 2.74 18.11
C VAL A 141 0.22 3.61 17.58
N SER A 142 0.44 4.40 16.53
CA SER A 142 -0.63 5.12 15.82
C SER A 142 -1.48 4.13 15.04
N VAL A 143 -2.80 4.20 15.17
CA VAL A 143 -3.73 3.28 14.51
C VAL A 143 -4.39 3.98 13.33
N VAL A 144 -4.30 3.38 12.14
CA VAL A 144 -5.01 3.83 10.94
C VAL A 144 -5.93 2.73 10.44
N ALA A 145 -7.22 2.89 10.67
CA ALA A 145 -8.22 1.85 10.44
C ALA A 145 -9.12 2.17 9.23
N SER A 146 -9.36 1.18 8.38
CA SER A 146 -10.32 1.35 7.27
C SER A 146 -11.76 1.20 7.76
N LEU A 147 -12.56 2.27 7.65
CA LEU A 147 -13.99 2.26 7.93
C LEU A 147 -14.74 2.83 6.71
N PRO A 148 -15.14 1.99 5.74
CA PRO A 148 -15.61 2.45 4.44
C PRO A 148 -16.96 3.17 4.50
N CYS A 149 -17.70 3.06 5.59
CA CYS A 149 -18.87 3.89 5.88
C CYS A 149 -19.17 3.88 7.38
N TYR A 150 -19.77 4.95 7.88
CA TYR A 150 -20.35 5.03 9.23
C TYR A 150 -21.71 4.30 9.35
N SER A 151 -22.23 3.71 8.26
CA SER A 151 -23.49 2.96 8.26
C SER A 151 -23.29 1.45 8.08
N ALA A 152 -24.06 0.67 8.85
CA ALA A 152 -24.04 -0.79 8.79
C ALA A 152 -24.35 -1.36 7.40
N LYS A 153 -25.32 -0.75 6.69
CA LYS A 153 -25.74 -1.22 5.35
C LYS A 153 -24.56 -1.24 4.37
N ASN A 154 -23.78 -0.17 4.32
CA ASN A 154 -22.68 -0.03 3.36
C ASN A 154 -21.48 -0.91 3.74
N VAL A 155 -21.13 -0.96 5.04
CA VAL A 155 -20.01 -1.80 5.50
C VAL A 155 -20.34 -3.28 5.34
N ASN A 156 -21.55 -3.71 5.71
CA ASN A 156 -21.94 -5.11 5.59
C ASN A 156 -22.03 -5.55 4.11
N MET A 157 -22.39 -4.64 3.19
CA MET A 157 -22.38 -4.92 1.74
C MET A 157 -20.95 -5.16 1.21
N GLN A 158 -19.96 -4.43 1.71
CA GLN A 158 -18.58 -4.52 1.20
C GLN A 158 -17.75 -5.61 1.92
N ARG A 159 -17.94 -5.77 3.23
CA ARG A 159 -17.07 -6.58 4.10
C ARG A 159 -17.74 -7.85 4.63
N GLY A 160 -19.05 -7.98 4.47
CA GLY A 160 -19.84 -9.10 4.97
C GLY A 160 -20.65 -8.77 6.22
N LYS A 161 -21.67 -9.58 6.49
CA LYS A 161 -22.61 -9.39 7.59
C LYS A 161 -21.90 -9.42 8.95
N GLY A 162 -22.16 -8.42 9.80
CA GLY A 162 -21.63 -8.33 11.17
C GLY A 162 -20.24 -7.70 11.30
N VAL A 163 -19.59 -7.34 10.18
CA VAL A 163 -18.28 -6.65 10.22
C VAL A 163 -18.42 -5.24 10.75
N PHE A 164 -19.53 -4.55 10.44
CA PHE A 164 -19.77 -3.23 10.98
C PHE A 164 -19.79 -3.22 12.51
N ASP A 165 -20.57 -4.12 13.12
CA ASP A 165 -20.73 -4.18 14.57
C ASP A 165 -19.40 -4.49 15.27
N LYS A 166 -18.62 -5.43 14.72
CA LYS A 166 -17.25 -5.71 15.19
C LYS A 166 -16.33 -4.50 15.05
N SER A 167 -16.44 -3.74 13.95
CA SER A 167 -15.61 -2.55 13.73
C SER A 167 -15.93 -1.45 14.75
N ILE A 168 -17.22 -1.22 15.02
CA ILE A 168 -17.67 -0.27 16.06
C ILE A 168 -17.19 -0.70 17.45
N GLN A 169 -17.33 -1.98 17.81
CA GLN A 169 -16.83 -2.51 19.08
C GLN A 169 -15.31 -2.31 19.24
N ALA A 170 -14.55 -2.57 18.19
CA ALA A 170 -13.11 -2.35 18.19
C ALA A 170 -12.73 -0.86 18.34
N LEU A 171 -13.44 0.05 17.67
CA LEU A 171 -13.24 1.50 17.83
C LEU A 171 -13.53 1.97 19.26
N LEU A 172 -14.62 1.48 19.87
CA LEU A 172 -14.94 1.75 21.27
C LEU A 172 -13.84 1.25 22.21
N LEU A 173 -13.30 0.05 21.95
CA LEU A 173 -12.21 -0.54 22.73
C LEU A 173 -10.94 0.31 22.68
N LEU A 174 -10.61 0.87 21.51
CA LEU A 174 -9.50 1.82 21.35
C LEU A 174 -9.80 3.16 22.06
N ASN A 175 -10.99 3.73 21.90
CA ASN A 175 -11.41 4.96 22.57
C ASN A 175 -11.38 4.87 24.10
N GLN A 176 -11.71 3.71 24.67
CA GLN A 176 -11.59 3.43 26.11
C GLN A 176 -10.14 3.56 26.60
N ARG A 177 -9.15 3.26 25.73
CA ARG A 177 -7.71 3.40 26.02
C ARG A 177 -7.16 4.78 25.71
N GLY A 178 -7.97 5.67 25.18
CA GLY A 178 -7.60 7.06 24.90
C GLY A 178 -7.24 7.35 23.44
N TYR A 179 -7.32 6.36 22.54
CA TYR A 179 -7.13 6.58 21.12
C TYR A 179 -8.17 7.56 20.56
N GLY A 180 -7.75 8.48 19.69
CA GLY A 180 -8.64 9.47 19.08
C GLY A 180 -8.91 10.69 19.97
N LYS A 181 -8.65 10.59 21.28
CA LYS A 181 -8.98 11.64 22.25
C LYS A 181 -7.89 12.70 22.36
N PRO A 182 -8.25 14.00 22.43
CA PRO A 182 -7.27 15.07 22.64
C PRO A 182 -6.43 14.88 23.91
N GLY A 183 -5.15 15.22 23.85
CA GLY A 183 -4.24 15.22 25.01
C GLY A 183 -3.67 13.85 25.43
N THR A 184 -4.17 12.74 24.89
CA THR A 184 -3.61 11.40 25.19
C THR A 184 -2.34 11.10 24.40
N GLY A 185 -2.22 11.72 23.22
CA GLY A 185 -1.18 11.43 22.23
C GLY A 185 -1.26 10.01 21.65
N LEU A 186 -2.43 9.37 21.72
CA LEU A 186 -2.75 8.09 21.08
C LEU A 186 -3.60 8.36 19.84
N GLU A 187 -3.01 8.19 18.67
CA GLU A 187 -3.63 8.58 17.40
C GLU A 187 -4.48 7.45 16.82
N LEU A 188 -5.72 7.79 16.45
CA LEU A 188 -6.64 6.95 15.69
C LEU A 188 -7.14 7.73 14.49
N ASP A 189 -6.68 7.37 13.31
CA ASP A 189 -7.17 7.90 12.05
C ASP A 189 -8.04 6.86 11.34
N LEU A 190 -9.02 7.32 10.58
CA LEU A 190 -9.91 6.50 9.78
C LEU A 190 -9.61 6.67 8.30
N VAL A 191 -9.86 5.62 7.51
CA VAL A 191 -9.74 5.65 6.06
C VAL A 191 -11.08 5.31 5.41
N TYR A 192 -11.55 6.21 4.57
CA TYR A 192 -12.67 6.00 3.65
C TYR A 192 -12.15 5.62 2.27
N ASN A 193 -12.76 4.60 1.67
CA ASN A 193 -12.59 4.28 0.26
C ASN A 193 -13.95 4.01 -0.39
N PRO A 194 -14.24 4.56 -1.59
CA PRO A 194 -15.53 4.40 -2.25
C PRO A 194 -15.93 2.95 -2.51
N LEU A 195 -17.24 2.71 -2.61
CA LEU A 195 -17.79 1.44 -3.10
C LEU A 195 -17.87 1.47 -4.62
N GLY A 196 -16.82 1.01 -5.30
CA GLY A 196 -16.78 0.89 -6.76
C GLY A 196 -15.91 1.92 -7.48
N GLY A 197 -16.18 2.10 -8.77
CA GLY A 197 -15.37 2.88 -9.71
C GLY A 197 -15.68 4.37 -9.74
N PHE A 198 -15.61 5.04 -8.59
CA PHE A 198 -15.85 6.48 -8.46
C PHE A 198 -14.74 7.14 -7.66
N LEU A 199 -14.57 8.46 -7.81
CA LEU A 199 -13.67 9.24 -6.97
C LEU A 199 -14.30 9.50 -5.60
N PRO A 200 -13.49 9.56 -4.52
CA PRO A 200 -14.00 9.94 -3.21
C PRO A 200 -14.47 11.41 -3.20
N PRO A 201 -15.41 11.78 -2.32
CA PRO A 201 -15.79 13.17 -2.09
C PRO A 201 -14.65 13.95 -1.41
N PRO A 202 -14.75 15.29 -1.31
CA PRO A 202 -13.79 16.10 -0.56
C PRO A 202 -13.59 15.60 0.88
N GLN A 203 -12.33 15.41 1.28
CA GLN A 203 -11.97 14.81 2.57
C GLN A 203 -12.54 15.58 3.76
N HIS A 204 -12.46 16.91 3.76
CA HIS A 204 -12.92 17.74 4.88
C HIS A 204 -14.41 17.58 5.15
N GLU A 205 -15.25 17.71 4.12
CA GLU A 205 -16.70 17.56 4.27
C GLU A 205 -17.09 16.15 4.73
N LEU A 206 -16.35 15.12 4.28
CA LEU A 206 -16.59 13.75 4.71
C LEU A 206 -16.11 13.52 6.14
N GLU A 207 -14.99 14.12 6.55
CA GLU A 207 -14.48 14.04 7.92
C GLU A 207 -15.48 14.58 8.92
N ASP A 208 -16.05 15.76 8.66
CA ASP A 208 -17.05 16.40 9.53
C ASP A 208 -18.28 15.50 9.71
N LYS A 209 -18.77 14.90 8.62
CA LYS A 209 -19.89 13.95 8.65
C LYS A 209 -19.55 12.69 9.43
N TYR A 210 -18.38 12.11 9.23
CA TYR A 210 -17.92 10.95 9.99
C TYR A 210 -17.84 11.26 11.48
N ARG A 211 -17.31 12.43 11.84
CA ARG A 211 -17.18 12.89 13.22
C ARG A 211 -18.54 13.03 13.87
N GLN A 212 -19.49 13.67 13.19
CA GLN A 212 -20.87 13.81 13.68
C GLN A 212 -21.54 12.44 13.88
N GLU A 213 -21.59 11.61 12.84
CA GLU A 213 -22.36 10.35 12.85
C GLU A 213 -21.81 9.34 13.87
N LEU A 214 -20.47 9.22 13.96
CA LEU A 214 -19.82 8.31 14.91
C LEU A 214 -19.95 8.79 16.35
N TRP A 215 -19.94 10.10 16.58
CA TRP A 215 -20.16 10.68 17.90
C TRP A 215 -21.63 10.54 18.34
N ASP A 216 -22.57 11.01 17.52
CA ASP A 216 -24.00 11.05 17.88
C ASP A 216 -24.57 9.64 18.12
N THR A 217 -24.10 8.65 17.37
CA THR A 217 -24.62 7.28 17.44
C THR A 217 -23.88 6.40 18.45
N PHE A 218 -22.55 6.55 18.57
CA PHE A 218 -21.71 5.61 19.31
C PHE A 218 -20.79 6.26 20.35
N GLY A 219 -20.66 7.59 20.37
CA GLY A 219 -19.70 8.30 21.21
C GLY A 219 -18.24 8.03 20.83
N ILE A 220 -17.96 7.77 19.55
CA ILE A 220 -16.61 7.48 19.05
C ILE A 220 -15.93 8.77 18.58
N GLU A 221 -14.71 8.99 19.08
CA GLU A 221 -13.79 10.04 18.64
C GLU A 221 -12.65 9.47 17.79
N PHE A 222 -12.18 10.23 16.82
CA PHE A 222 -10.98 9.93 16.02
C PHE A 222 -10.27 11.23 15.64
N ASN A 223 -9.01 11.14 15.23
CA ASN A 223 -8.18 12.30 14.91
C ASN A 223 -8.47 12.82 13.50
N LYS A 224 -8.20 12.02 12.45
CA LYS A 224 -8.42 12.41 11.04
C LYS A 224 -9.13 11.35 10.22
N LEU A 225 -9.78 11.78 9.14
CA LEU A 225 -10.29 10.90 8.09
C LEU A 225 -9.46 11.10 6.82
N TYR A 226 -8.96 10.01 6.24
CA TYR A 226 -8.32 10.03 4.92
C TYR A 226 -9.25 9.45 3.87
N THR A 227 -9.36 10.10 2.72
CA THR A 227 -10.06 9.55 1.56
C THR A 227 -9.07 8.94 0.58
N VAL A 228 -9.31 7.70 0.16
CA VAL A 228 -8.44 6.98 -0.77
C VAL A 228 -9.25 6.52 -1.98
N THR A 229 -8.74 6.83 -3.17
CA THR A 229 -9.26 6.30 -4.43
C THR A 229 -8.95 4.81 -4.54
N ASN A 230 -9.88 4.00 -5.04
CA ASN A 230 -9.61 2.58 -5.26
C ASN A 230 -8.58 2.40 -6.38
N MET A 231 -7.39 1.86 -6.07
CA MET A 231 -6.38 1.65 -7.09
C MET A 231 -6.83 0.60 -8.13
N PRO A 232 -6.69 0.87 -9.44
CA PRO A 232 -7.13 -0.02 -10.51
C PRO A 232 -6.16 -1.20 -10.71
N ILE A 233 -5.93 -1.99 -9.65
CA ILE A 233 -4.99 -3.11 -9.63
C ILE A 233 -5.63 -4.35 -9.02
N LYS A 234 -5.10 -5.54 -9.37
CA LYS A 234 -5.45 -6.84 -8.79
C LYS A 234 -6.98 -7.04 -8.69
N ARG A 235 -7.50 -7.39 -7.51
CA ARG A 235 -8.92 -7.73 -7.28
C ARG A 235 -9.89 -6.65 -7.75
N PHE A 236 -9.54 -5.36 -7.61
CA PHE A 236 -10.42 -4.28 -8.03
C PHE A 236 -10.41 -4.10 -9.55
N ALA A 237 -9.24 -4.23 -10.19
CA ALA A 237 -9.16 -4.29 -11.65
C ALA A 237 -9.95 -5.48 -12.21
N ASP A 238 -9.83 -6.67 -11.60
CA ASP A 238 -10.59 -7.86 -12.00
C ASP A 238 -12.11 -7.66 -11.85
N PHE A 239 -12.54 -7.01 -10.76
CA PHE A 239 -13.93 -6.67 -10.52
C PHE A 239 -14.50 -5.76 -11.62
N LEU A 240 -13.78 -4.68 -11.95
CA LEU A 240 -14.18 -3.76 -13.02
C LEU A 240 -14.15 -4.44 -14.39
N TYR A 241 -13.13 -5.26 -14.67
CA TYR A 241 -12.99 -5.97 -15.94
C TYR A 241 -14.16 -6.92 -16.20
N ARG A 242 -14.57 -7.70 -15.18
CA ARG A 242 -15.73 -8.62 -15.29
C ARG A 242 -17.06 -7.91 -15.54
N ARG A 243 -17.15 -6.62 -15.21
CA ARG A 243 -18.33 -5.78 -15.40
C ARG A 243 -18.23 -4.89 -16.65
N ASN A 244 -17.14 -5.01 -17.41
CA ASN A 244 -16.83 -4.16 -18.55
C ASN A 244 -16.72 -2.65 -18.19
N GLU A 245 -16.31 -2.35 -16.95
CA GLU A 245 -16.20 -0.99 -16.40
C GLU A 245 -14.75 -0.49 -16.29
N LEU A 246 -13.75 -1.35 -16.57
CA LEU A 246 -12.34 -1.02 -16.34
C LEU A 246 -11.86 0.16 -17.18
N GLN A 247 -12.21 0.19 -18.47
CA GLN A 247 -11.79 1.27 -19.37
C GLN A 247 -12.41 2.61 -18.97
N ASP A 248 -13.69 2.61 -18.61
CA ASP A 248 -14.40 3.81 -18.16
C ASP A 248 -13.81 4.33 -16.86
N TYR A 249 -13.47 3.44 -15.93
CA TYR A 249 -12.79 3.83 -14.71
C TYR A 249 -11.40 4.42 -14.95
N MET A 250 -10.60 3.82 -15.85
CA MET A 250 -9.31 4.39 -16.24
C MET A 250 -9.47 5.78 -16.89
N ASN A 251 -10.48 5.96 -17.75
CA ASN A 251 -10.79 7.25 -18.37
C ASN A 251 -11.20 8.29 -17.31
N LEU A 252 -11.97 7.89 -16.30
CA LEU A 252 -12.32 8.75 -15.16
C LEU A 252 -11.07 9.23 -14.42
N LEU A 253 -10.14 8.31 -14.10
CA LEU A 253 -8.91 8.66 -13.38
C LEU A 253 -8.03 9.61 -14.19
N VAL A 254 -7.81 9.31 -15.48
CA VAL A 254 -7.00 10.15 -16.38
C VAL A 254 -7.66 11.52 -16.59
N GLY A 255 -8.97 11.55 -16.83
CA GLY A 255 -9.73 12.78 -17.07
C GLY A 255 -9.81 13.69 -15.83
N ASN A 256 -9.54 13.17 -14.64
CA ASN A 256 -9.52 13.91 -13.39
C ASN A 256 -8.11 14.03 -12.78
N PHE A 257 -7.05 13.85 -13.58
CA PHE A 257 -5.68 14.09 -13.11
C PHE A 257 -5.54 15.48 -12.51
N ASN A 258 -5.06 15.56 -11.27
CA ASN A 258 -4.86 16.79 -10.53
C ASN A 258 -3.37 17.01 -10.23
N PRO A 259 -2.67 17.91 -10.95
CA PRO A 259 -1.27 18.21 -10.71
C PRO A 259 -0.96 18.67 -9.28
N MET A 260 -1.92 19.30 -8.59
CA MET A 260 -1.74 19.80 -7.23
C MET A 260 -1.58 18.65 -6.21
N SER A 261 -2.10 17.46 -6.52
CA SER A 261 -1.94 16.27 -5.66
C SER A 261 -0.50 15.74 -5.64
N VAL A 262 0.29 16.02 -6.69
CA VAL A 262 1.60 15.40 -6.91
C VAL A 262 2.57 15.69 -5.77
N LYS A 263 2.57 16.92 -5.23
CA LYS A 263 3.47 17.30 -4.13
C LYS A 263 3.21 16.51 -2.85
N GLY A 264 1.96 16.09 -2.63
CA GLY A 264 1.53 15.36 -1.44
C GLY A 264 1.71 13.85 -1.50
N LEU A 265 1.98 13.25 -2.66
CA LEU A 265 1.99 11.79 -2.83
C LEU A 265 2.95 11.06 -1.87
N MET A 266 2.44 10.00 -1.22
CA MET A 266 3.21 9.16 -0.30
C MET A 266 4.51 8.62 -0.91
N CYS A 267 4.46 8.16 -2.17
CA CYS A 267 5.61 7.57 -2.87
C CYS A 267 6.81 8.51 -3.07
N ARG A 268 6.67 9.80 -2.73
CA ARG A 268 7.78 10.75 -2.72
C ARG A 268 8.65 10.67 -1.47
N ASN A 269 8.07 10.20 -0.36
CA ASN A 269 8.69 10.21 0.97
C ASN A 269 8.62 8.84 1.66
N LEU A 270 8.14 7.80 0.98
CA LEU A 270 7.96 6.46 1.51
C LEU A 270 8.84 5.47 0.75
N LEU A 271 9.47 4.57 1.50
CA LEU A 271 10.15 3.40 0.96
C LEU A 271 9.49 2.15 1.54
N SER A 272 8.98 1.30 0.66
CA SER A 272 8.32 0.04 1.02
C SER A 272 9.32 -1.10 0.97
N VAL A 273 9.40 -1.88 2.05
CA VAL A 273 10.36 -2.98 2.21
C VAL A 273 9.59 -4.29 2.26
N ASN A 274 9.87 -5.17 1.31
CA ASN A 274 9.28 -6.49 1.29
C ASN A 274 9.97 -7.44 2.29
N TRP A 275 9.32 -8.54 2.63
CA TRP A 275 9.83 -9.52 3.61
C TRP A 275 11.18 -10.14 3.23
N ASP A 276 11.51 -10.18 1.93
CA ASP A 276 12.79 -10.64 1.39
C ASP A 276 13.86 -9.54 1.31
N GLY A 277 13.54 -8.33 1.78
CA GLY A 277 14.41 -7.16 1.75
C GLY A 277 14.40 -6.39 0.43
N ARG A 278 13.53 -6.72 -0.54
CA ARG A 278 13.38 -5.91 -1.76
C ARG A 278 12.79 -4.54 -1.45
N LEU A 279 13.26 -3.53 -2.17
CA LEU A 279 12.83 -2.15 -2.04
C LEU A 279 11.88 -1.75 -3.17
N TYR A 280 10.81 -1.06 -2.79
CA TYR A 280 9.84 -0.44 -3.67
C TYR A 280 9.62 1.01 -3.24
N ASP A 281 9.43 1.91 -4.19
CA ASP A 281 9.19 3.34 -3.94
C ASP A 281 7.69 3.65 -3.74
N CYS A 282 6.84 2.62 -3.74
CA CYS A 282 5.40 2.71 -3.54
C CYS A 282 4.83 1.35 -3.13
N ASP A 283 3.85 1.33 -2.23
CA ASP A 283 3.18 0.09 -1.81
C ASP A 283 2.42 -0.58 -2.97
N PHE A 284 1.83 0.21 -3.88
CA PHE A 284 1.17 -0.34 -5.06
C PHE A 284 2.17 -0.92 -6.05
N ASN A 285 3.37 -0.34 -6.14
CA ASN A 285 4.47 -0.94 -6.89
C ASN A 285 4.89 -2.28 -6.29
N GLN A 286 4.95 -2.40 -4.97
CA GLN A 286 5.18 -3.70 -4.30
C GLN A 286 4.09 -4.71 -4.66
N GLN A 287 2.82 -4.33 -4.62
CA GLN A 287 1.72 -5.24 -4.99
C GLN A 287 1.75 -5.69 -6.46
N LEU A 288 2.29 -4.85 -7.35
CA LEU A 288 2.44 -5.12 -8.78
C LEU A 288 3.78 -5.76 -9.16
N ASP A 289 4.70 -5.90 -8.21
CA ASP A 289 6.10 -6.29 -8.45
C ASP A 289 6.84 -5.34 -9.42
N LEU A 290 6.50 -4.05 -9.36
CA LEU A 290 7.17 -2.97 -10.10
C LEU A 290 8.39 -2.48 -9.31
N THR A 291 9.50 -3.22 -9.43
CA THR A 291 10.69 -2.99 -8.62
C THR A 291 11.47 -1.74 -8.99
N ILE A 292 12.15 -1.12 -8.01
CA ILE A 292 13.17 -0.10 -8.26
C ILE A 292 14.33 -0.71 -9.07
N PRO A 293 14.67 -0.19 -10.28
CA PRO A 293 15.78 -0.70 -11.06
C PRO A 293 17.14 -0.46 -10.39
N ARG A 294 17.99 -1.49 -10.35
CA ARG A 294 19.37 -1.39 -9.81
C ARG A 294 20.24 -0.37 -10.55
N THR A 295 19.97 -0.18 -11.84
CA THR A 295 20.67 0.81 -12.68
C THR A 295 20.52 2.24 -12.18
N ARG A 296 19.51 2.53 -11.34
CA ARG A 296 19.37 3.83 -10.67
C ARG A 296 20.58 4.18 -9.78
N LEU A 297 21.28 3.17 -9.25
CA LEU A 297 22.52 3.35 -8.48
C LEU A 297 23.78 3.10 -9.32
N GLY A 298 23.68 3.11 -10.65
CA GLY A 298 24.79 2.75 -11.54
C GLY A 298 25.21 1.27 -11.44
N LEU A 299 24.45 0.44 -10.73
CA LEU A 299 24.71 -0.99 -10.61
C LEU A 299 24.29 -1.70 -11.90
N SER A 300 25.10 -2.67 -12.34
CA SER A 300 24.83 -3.44 -13.55
C SER A 300 23.46 -4.14 -13.47
N ALA A 301 22.69 -4.06 -14.55
CA ALA A 301 21.46 -4.84 -14.74
C ALA A 301 21.75 -6.34 -14.97
N LYS A 302 23.00 -6.71 -15.29
CA LYS A 302 23.37 -8.10 -15.62
C LYS A 302 23.61 -8.94 -14.36
N LYS A 303 23.19 -10.22 -14.43
CA LYS A 303 23.45 -11.28 -13.43
C LYS A 303 24.92 -11.27 -12.96
N PRO A 304 25.21 -11.46 -11.67
CA PRO A 304 26.57 -11.69 -11.21
C PRO A 304 27.12 -12.98 -11.85
N THR A 305 28.41 -12.96 -12.17
CA THR A 305 29.19 -14.09 -12.65
C THR A 305 29.16 -15.26 -11.66
N LYS A 306 29.19 -16.49 -12.18
CA LYS A 306 28.97 -17.77 -11.48
C LYS A 306 30.02 -18.15 -10.41
N GLU A 307 30.95 -17.29 -10.06
CA GLU A 307 32.10 -17.67 -9.22
C GLU A 307 32.24 -16.71 -8.04
N GLY A 308 31.65 -17.12 -6.91
CA GLY A 308 31.82 -16.46 -5.61
C GLY A 308 31.35 -17.41 -4.48
N PRO A 309 32.00 -17.41 -3.30
CA PRO A 309 31.74 -18.42 -2.28
C PRO A 309 30.32 -18.32 -1.71
N SER A 310 29.69 -19.47 -1.55
CA SER A 310 28.30 -19.68 -1.15
C SER A 310 27.99 -19.19 0.28
N ALA A 311 27.63 -17.91 0.42
CA ALA A 311 27.11 -17.33 1.67
C ALA A 311 26.07 -16.22 1.43
N MET A 312 25.25 -16.33 0.38
CA MET A 312 24.09 -15.46 0.10
C MET A 312 22.80 -16.29 0.19
N HIS A 313 21.70 -15.74 0.72
CA HIS A 313 20.41 -16.46 0.75
C HIS A 313 20.01 -16.82 -0.69
N PRO A 314 19.70 -18.09 -1.00
CA PRO A 314 19.56 -18.57 -2.39
C PRO A 314 18.44 -17.92 -3.23
N ASP A 315 17.58 -17.08 -2.63
CA ASP A 315 16.36 -16.53 -3.23
C ASP A 315 16.47 -15.06 -3.69
N LEU A 316 17.56 -14.35 -3.40
CA LEU A 316 17.78 -12.97 -3.87
C LEU A 316 18.33 -12.89 -5.31
N LYS A 317 17.96 -13.84 -6.18
CA LYS A 317 18.47 -13.98 -7.56
C LYS A 317 17.78 -12.99 -8.54
N THR A 318 17.86 -11.69 -8.21
CA THR A 318 17.59 -10.46 -8.99
C THR A 318 16.20 -10.23 -9.60
N LYS A 319 15.68 -9.00 -9.43
CA LYS A 319 14.96 -8.20 -10.44
C LYS A 319 14.82 -6.71 -10.05
N GLY A 320 15.03 -6.37 -8.77
CA GLY A 320 15.01 -5.01 -8.23
C GLY A 320 16.14 -4.71 -7.26
N LEU A 321 16.19 -3.47 -6.79
CA LEU A 321 17.01 -3.02 -5.68
C LEU A 321 16.54 -3.65 -4.35
N SER A 322 17.46 -3.86 -3.42
CA SER A 322 17.17 -4.39 -2.07
C SER A 322 17.88 -3.57 -1.00
N VAL A 323 17.52 -3.81 0.27
CA VAL A 323 18.18 -3.21 1.45
C VAL A 323 19.68 -3.51 1.51
N TYR A 324 20.16 -4.52 0.79
CA TYR A 324 21.58 -4.89 0.73
C TYR A 324 22.37 -4.12 -0.33
N ASP A 325 21.67 -3.41 -1.21
CA ASP A 325 22.28 -2.66 -2.32
C ASP A 325 22.48 -1.18 -2.00
N ILE A 326 21.87 -0.71 -0.91
CA ILE A 326 21.98 0.68 -0.43
C ILE A 326 22.76 0.71 0.89
N THR A 327 23.51 1.79 1.09
CA THR A 327 24.17 2.10 2.35
C THR A 327 23.29 2.98 3.23
N SER A 328 22.49 3.85 2.61
CA SER A 328 21.51 4.73 3.23
C SER A 328 20.29 4.87 2.32
N THR A 329 19.14 5.25 2.87
CA THR A 329 17.99 5.70 2.05
C THR A 329 18.35 6.93 1.20
N ASP A 330 19.40 7.67 1.57
CA ASP A 330 19.91 8.82 0.82
C ASP A 330 20.38 8.45 -0.59
N ASP A 331 20.80 7.20 -0.79
CA ASP A 331 21.19 6.69 -2.11
C ASP A 331 20.02 6.77 -3.12
N LEU A 332 18.78 6.89 -2.63
CA LEU A 332 17.57 6.99 -3.44
C LEU A 332 17.03 8.41 -3.59
N LEU A 333 17.66 9.40 -2.95
CA LEU A 333 17.23 10.80 -3.09
C LEU A 333 17.39 11.27 -4.54
N GLY A 334 16.41 12.04 -5.02
CA GLY A 334 16.35 12.50 -6.41
C GLY A 334 16.06 11.39 -7.43
N SER A 335 15.96 10.12 -7.01
CA SER A 335 15.56 9.04 -7.91
C SER A 335 14.12 9.24 -8.37
N ARG A 336 13.89 9.04 -9.67
CA ARG A 336 12.53 9.03 -10.22
C ARG A 336 11.74 7.89 -9.59
N VAL A 337 10.50 8.11 -9.18
CA VAL A 337 9.60 7.03 -8.72
C VAL A 337 9.22 6.13 -9.91
N VAL A 338 9.12 4.82 -9.72
CA VAL A 338 8.56 3.91 -10.74
C VAL A 338 7.08 4.24 -10.91
N THR A 339 6.66 4.56 -12.14
CA THR A 339 5.28 4.93 -12.45
C THR A 339 4.66 3.99 -13.48
N ASP A 340 3.36 3.74 -13.35
CA ASP A 340 2.53 3.03 -14.32
C ASP A 340 1.08 3.58 -14.24
N ASN A 341 0.15 3.05 -15.03
CA ASN A 341 -1.23 3.53 -15.14
C ASN A 341 -1.98 3.61 -13.80
N HIS A 342 -1.63 2.77 -12.82
CA HIS A 342 -2.25 2.82 -11.49
C HIS A 342 -1.95 4.13 -10.74
N CYS A 343 -0.90 4.88 -11.11
CA CYS A 343 -0.56 6.17 -10.51
C CYS A 343 -1.65 7.23 -10.73
N TYR A 344 -2.49 7.09 -11.75
CA TYR A 344 -3.67 7.94 -11.93
C TYR A 344 -4.68 7.76 -10.78
N GLY A 345 -4.71 6.60 -10.12
CA GLY A 345 -5.51 6.43 -8.91
C GLY A 345 -5.09 7.38 -7.78
N CYS A 346 -3.78 7.57 -7.57
CA CYS A 346 -3.27 8.45 -6.52
C CYS A 346 -3.29 9.94 -6.89
N THR A 347 -3.41 10.27 -8.17
CA THR A 347 -3.32 11.65 -8.68
C THR A 347 -4.65 12.20 -9.19
N ALA A 348 -5.69 11.38 -9.28
CA ALA A 348 -7.01 11.83 -9.69
C ALA A 348 -7.78 12.51 -8.55
N GLY A 349 -8.59 13.52 -8.90
CA GLY A 349 -9.47 14.22 -7.97
C GLY A 349 -8.69 14.92 -6.86
N MET A 350 -8.99 14.61 -5.59
CA MET A 350 -8.27 15.16 -4.44
C MET A 350 -6.92 14.49 -4.17
N GLY A 351 -6.58 13.44 -4.94
CA GLY A 351 -5.39 12.63 -4.73
C GLY A 351 -5.60 11.52 -3.68
N SER A 352 -4.60 10.68 -3.51
CA SER A 352 -4.51 9.71 -2.41
C SER A 352 -3.10 9.77 -1.82
N SER A 353 -2.99 10.46 -0.69
CA SER A 353 -1.74 10.76 0.00
C SER A 353 -1.89 10.66 1.51
#